data_AF-A0A0N8NSQ3-F1
#
_entry.id   AF-A0A0N8NSQ3-F1
#
_cell.length_a   1.000
_cell.length_b   1.000
_cell.length_c   1.000
_cell.angle_alpha   90.00
_cell.angle_beta   90.00
_cell.angle_gamma   90.00
#
_symmetry.space_group_name_H-M   'P 1'
#
loop_
_entity.id
_entity.type
_entity.pdbx_description
1 polymer ?
#
loop_
_entity_poly.entity_id
_entity_poly.type
_entity_poly.pdbx_seq_one_letter_code
_entity_poly.pdbx_strand_id
1 'polypeptide(L)' 'MSDYRLEFGTPSGPNDTDRLHSLLSVVTHEDDLAITMNNDKEQIEHIVDVLKDNEFEIKTKSNNTEDKFHIHARRKA' A
#
# COMPACT_ATOMS: atom_id res chain seq x y z
N MET A 1 -2.65 -2.95 18.51
CA MET A 1 -2.89 -3.26 17.09
C MET A 1 -3.08 -1.94 16.39
N SER A 2 -2.09 -1.52 15.61
CA SER A 2 -2.09 -0.22 14.96
C SER A 2 -2.43 -0.41 13.48
N ASP A 3 -3.44 0.32 13.01
CA ASP A 3 -3.84 0.30 11.60
C ASP A 3 -3.12 1.45 10.89
N TYR A 4 -2.18 1.12 10.00
CA TYR A 4 -1.50 2.11 9.19
C TYR A 4 -2.27 2.37 7.92
N ARG A 5 -2.43 3.66 7.58
CA ARG A 5 -3.15 4.09 6.39
C ARG A 5 -2.25 4.97 5.53
N LEU A 6 -2.16 4.64 4.26
CA LEU A 6 -1.44 5.42 3.27
C LEU A 6 -2.39 5.78 2.13
N GLU A 7 -2.46 7.07 1.82
CA GLU A 7 -3.23 7.57 0.69
C GLU A 7 -2.26 8.18 -0.32
N PHE A 8 -2.26 7.61 -1.53
CA PHE A 8 -1.55 8.16 -2.68
C PHE A 8 -2.49 9.10 -3.41
N GLY A 9 -2.18 10.40 -3.39
CA GLY A 9 -2.84 11.39 -4.25
C GLY A 9 -2.32 11.29 -5.68
N THR A 10 -3.09 11.81 -6.65
CA THR A 10 -2.57 12.06 -8.00
C THR A 10 -1.97 13.46 -8.12
N PRO A 11 -0.84 13.61 -8.82
CA PRO A 11 0.06 12.54 -9.26
C PRO A 11 0.92 12.02 -8.09
N SER A 12 1.16 10.71 -8.06
CA SER A 12 2.06 10.07 -7.10
C SER A 12 3.48 10.57 -7.35
N GLY A 13 3.96 11.43 -6.46
CA GLY A 13 5.28 12.03 -6.57
C GLY A 13 6.36 11.14 -5.96
N PRO A 14 7.65 11.45 -6.17
CA PRO A 14 8.77 10.76 -5.51
C PRO A 14 8.60 10.66 -3.98
N ASN A 15 7.97 11.69 -3.40
CA ASN A 15 7.66 11.78 -1.98
C ASN A 15 6.73 10.67 -1.48
N ASP A 16 5.83 10.13 -2.32
CA ASP A 16 4.90 9.10 -1.88
C ASP A 16 5.56 7.72 -1.78
N THR A 17 6.56 7.45 -2.61
CA THR A 17 7.39 6.24 -2.51
C THR A 17 8.27 6.26 -1.26
N ASP A 18 8.87 7.42 -0.92
CA ASP A 18 9.63 7.58 0.32
C ASP A 18 8.77 7.38 1.58
N ARG A 19 7.52 7.88 1.54
CA ARG A 19 6.53 7.65 2.61
C ARG A 19 6.17 6.19 2.74
N LEU A 20 6.00 5.48 1.63
CA LEU A 20 5.77 4.03 1.63
C LEU A 20 6.95 3.31 2.28
N HIS A 21 8.18 3.54 1.83
CA HIS A 21 9.36 2.87 2.41
C HIS A 21 9.53 3.16 3.90
N SER A 22 9.28 4.42 4.31
CA SER A 22 9.31 4.82 5.72
C SER A 22 8.28 4.03 6.53
N LEU A 23 7.05 3.88 6.02
CA LEU A 23 6.01 3.07 6.66
C LEU A 23 6.37 1.59 6.73
N LEU A 24 6.84 1.00 5.64
CA LEU A 24 7.21 -0.43 5.59
C LEU A 24 8.28 -0.79 6.64
N SER A 25 9.15 0.17 7.00
CA SER A 25 10.16 -0.03 8.03
C SER A 25 9.60 -0.09 9.47
N VAL A 26 8.43 0.51 9.71
CA VAL A 26 7.80 0.61 11.04
C VAL A 26 6.65 -0.39 11.19
N VAL A 27 5.98 -0.76 10.09
CA VAL A 27 4.86 -1.71 10.11
C VAL A 27 5.37 -3.10 10.46
N THR A 28 4.83 -3.66 11.55
CA THR A 28 5.18 -4.99 12.05
C THR A 28 4.21 -6.05 11.52
N HIS A 29 4.52 -7.32 11.77
CA HIS A 29 3.62 -8.43 11.45
C HIS A 29 2.33 -8.43 12.30
N GLU A 30 2.22 -7.61 13.34
CA GLU A 30 0.99 -7.46 14.13
C GLU A 30 0.08 -6.34 13.60
N ASP A 31 0.58 -5.52 12.68
CA ASP A 31 -0.10 -4.35 12.15
C ASP A 31 -0.73 -4.64 10.80
N ASP A 32 -1.82 -3.94 10.50
CA ASP A 32 -2.46 -3.97 9.18
C ASP A 32 -2.13 -2.67 8.42
N LEU A 33 -1.81 -2.82 7.14
CA LEU A 33 -1.51 -1.71 6.23
C LEU A 33 -2.63 -1.59 5.21
N ALA A 34 -3.33 -0.46 5.22
CA ALA A 34 -4.33 -0.10 4.23
C ALA A 34 -3.79 1.00 3.31
N ILE A 35 -3.77 0.74 2.02
CA ILE A 35 -3.32 1.67 1.00
C ILE A 35 -4.50 2.02 0.10
N THR A 36 -4.74 3.31 -0.08
CA THR A 36 -5.70 3.82 -1.06
C THR A 36 -4.95 4.63 -2.10
N MET A 37 -5.21 4.36 -3.38
CA MET A 37 -4.61 5.06 -4.50
C MET A 37 -5.62 5.23 -5.62
N ASN A 38 -5.26 5.99 -6.65
CA ASN A 38 -6.08 6.04 -7.85
C ASN A 38 -6.03 4.70 -8.61
N ASN A 39 -7.04 4.43 -9.42
CA ASN A 39 -7.13 3.23 -10.25
C ASN A 39 -6.17 3.28 -11.46
N ASP A 40 -4.89 3.54 -11.19
CA ASP A 40 -3.80 3.51 -12.14
C ASP A 40 -3.12 2.14 -12.07
N LYS A 41 -3.22 1.38 -13.17
CA LYS A 41 -2.71 0.01 -13.22
C LYS A 41 -1.20 -0.08 -13.02
N GLU A 42 -0.42 0.85 -13.57
CA GLU A 42 1.04 0.84 -13.46
C GLU A 42 1.46 1.13 -12.01
N GLN A 43 0.81 2.11 -11.37
CA GLN A 43 1.06 2.41 -9.96
C GLN A 43 0.66 1.24 -9.05
N ILE A 44 -0.50 0.62 -9.30
CA ILE A 44 -0.97 -0.52 -8.53
C ILE A 44 0.02 -1.68 -8.62
N GLU A 45 0.48 -2.01 -9.83
CA GLU A 45 1.47 -3.09 -10.04
C GLU A 45 2.79 -2.78 -9.32
N HIS A 46 3.29 -1.55 -9.44
CA HIS A 46 4.50 -1.14 -8.74
C HIS A 46 4.39 -1.26 -7.22
N ILE A 47 3.31 -0.76 -6.61
CA ILE A 47 3.08 -0.85 -5.16
C ILE A 47 2.95 -2.30 -4.72
N VAL A 48 2.25 -3.12 -5.50
CA VAL A 48 2.09 -4.56 -5.23
C VAL A 48 3.44 -5.26 -5.20
N ASP A 49 4.35 -4.94 -6.10
CA ASP A 49 5.66 -5.57 -6.16
C ASP A 49 6.56 -5.07 -5.01
N VAL A 50 6.56 -3.77 -4.71
CA VAL A 50 7.27 -3.22 -3.53
C VAL A 50 6.80 -3.89 -2.25
N LEU A 51 5.49 -4.11 -2.07
CA LEU A 51 4.96 -4.82 -0.91
C LEU A 51 5.49 -6.25 -0.82
N LYS A 52 5.44 -7.01 -1.92
CA LYS A 52 5.94 -8.39 -1.93
C LYS A 52 7.43 -8.46 -1.61
N ASP A 53 8.23 -7.55 -2.18
CA ASP A 53 9.68 -7.47 -1.98
C ASP A 53 10.05 -7.16 -0.53
N ASN A 54 9.17 -6.47 0.21
CA ASN A 54 9.32 -6.17 1.64
C ASN A 54 8.61 -7.20 2.54
N GLU A 55 8.36 -8.40 2.02
CA GLU A 55 7.73 -9.50 2.74
C GLU A 55 6.29 -9.22 3.19
N PHE A 56 5.56 -8.33 2.51
CA PHE A 56 4.13 -8.15 2.77
C PHE A 56 3.27 -9.13 1.99
N GLU A 57 2.23 -9.63 2.64
CA GLU A 57 1.12 -10.37 2.05
C GLU A 57 -0.07 -9.45 1.81
N ILE A 58 -0.64 -9.53 0.61
CA ILE A 58 -1.84 -8.76 0.26
C ILE A 58 -3.08 -9.57 0.60
N LYS A 59 -3.82 -9.13 1.62
CA LYS A 59 -5.07 -9.76 2.06
C LYS A 59 -6.25 -9.44 1.16
N THR A 60 -6.36 -8.20 0.69
CA THR A 60 -7.51 -7.76 -0.11
C THR A 60 -7.09 -6.72 -1.13
N LYS A 61 -7.66 -6.83 -2.34
CA LYS A 61 -7.59 -5.82 -3.40
C LYS A 61 -9.02 -5.52 -3.83
N SER A 62 -9.47 -4.29 -3.68
CA SER A 62 -10.81 -3.89 -4.12
C SER A 62 -10.78 -2.57 -4.87
N ASN A 63 -11.56 -2.51 -5.94
CA ASN A 63 -11.86 -1.28 -6.66
C ASN A 63 -13.27 -0.88 -6.23
N ASN A 64 -13.38 0.06 -5.28
CA ASN A 64 -14.62 0.30 -4.55
C ASN A 64 -15.34 1.58 -5.01
N THR A 65 -14.74 2.36 -5.92
CA THR A 65 -15.31 3.59 -6.47
C THR A 65 -14.61 3.89 -7.80
N GLU A 66 -15.30 4.48 -8.78
CA GLU A 66 -14.89 4.56 -10.21
C GLU A 66 -13.44 5.01 -10.48
N ASP A 67 -12.77 5.67 -9.53
CA ASP A 67 -11.38 6.12 -9.66
C ASP A 67 -10.41 5.68 -8.55
N LYS A 68 -10.82 4.86 -7.57
CA LYS A 68 -9.98 4.50 -6.41
C LYS A 68 -9.79 3.00 -6.20
N PHE A 69 -8.54 2.64 -5.97
CA PHE A 69 -8.10 1.29 -5.65
C PHE A 69 -7.64 1.18 -4.21
N HIS A 70 -8.08 0.12 -3.53
CA HIS A 70 -7.75 -0.16 -2.14
C HIS A 70 -6.98 -1.48 -2.03
N ILE A 71 -5.86 -1.44 -1.31
CA ILE A 71 -5.02 -2.60 -0.99
C ILE A 71 -4.93 -2.73 0.52
N HIS A 72 -5.28 -3.90 1.03
CA HIS A 72 -5.01 -4.27 2.41
C HIS A 72 -3.87 -5.30 2.42
N ALA A 73 -2.80 -4.99 3.13
CA ALA A 73 -1.62 -5.82 3.25
C ALA A 73 -1.17 -5.96 4.70
N ARG A 74 -0.42 -7.02 4.99
CA ARG A 74 0.18 -7.31 6.30
C ARG A 74 1.54 -7.93 6.11
N ARG A 75 2.51 -7.63 6.98
CA ARG A 75 3.84 -8.23 6.88
C ARG A 75 3.77 -9.73 7.18
N LYS A 76 4.41 -10.56 6.36
CA LYS A 76 4.64 -11.98 6.62
C LYS A 76 5.59 -12.08 7.81
N ALA A 77 5.22 -12.95 8.75
CA ALA A 77 5.88 -13.11 10.05
C ALA A 77 7.37 -13.43 9.92
#